data_AF-A0A1V5N7E0-F1
#
_entry.id   AF-A0A1V5N7E0-F1
#
_cell.length_a   1.000
_cell.length_b   1.000
_cell.length_c   1.000
_cell.angle_alpha   90.00
_cell.angle_beta   90.00
_cell.angle_gamma   90.00
#
_symmetry.space_group_name_H-M   'P 1'
#
loop_
_entity.id
_entity.type
_entity.pdbx_description
1 polymer ?
#
loop_
_entity_poly.entity_id
_entity_poly.type
_entity_poly.pdbx_seq_one_letter_code
_entity_poly.pdbx_strand_id
1 'polypeptide(L)'
;MPYLAFHAGFIDHTDAEYARKFYDRMKYLADAAAKKKVTVLMETGQETAQELKMFLEEMKHPALAVNFDPANMILYDKGIPAEAVRTLAPWVKHLHVKDAIRTTQPGQWGSEVPWGEGQVNSNNSFLKALKEIGFQGTMCIEREAGEKRLEDIALAVSRLRKA
;
A
#
# COMPACT_ATOMS: atom_id res chain seq x y z
N MET A 1 -16.40 2.63 -10.43
CA MET A 1 -16.57 3.57 -9.30
C MET A 1 -15.26 4.34 -9.16
N PRO A 2 -15.25 5.69 -9.10
CA PRO A 2 -14.02 6.46 -8.92
C PRO A 2 -13.36 6.18 -7.57
N TYR A 3 -12.03 6.35 -7.54
CA TYR A 3 -11.20 6.15 -6.35
C TYR A 3 -10.64 7.49 -5.86
N LEU A 4 -10.53 7.64 -4.55
CA LEU A 4 -9.75 8.69 -3.88
C LEU A 4 -8.75 8.00 -2.96
N ALA A 5 -7.46 8.12 -3.27
CA ALA A 5 -6.39 7.51 -2.49
C ALA A 5 -5.69 8.55 -1.60
N PHE A 6 -5.33 8.16 -0.38
CA PHE A 6 -4.46 8.93 0.51
C PHE A 6 -3.86 8.03 1.61
N HIS A 7 -2.74 8.47 2.17
CA HIS A 7 -2.20 7.89 3.40
C HIS A 7 -3.02 8.37 4.61
N ALA A 8 -3.72 7.44 5.28
CA ALA A 8 -4.71 7.78 6.32
C ALA A 8 -4.11 8.20 7.67
N GLY A 9 -2.80 8.06 7.84
CA GLY A 9 -2.11 8.19 9.12
C GLY A 9 -1.83 6.81 9.70
N PHE A 10 -1.59 6.74 11.00
CA PHE A 10 -1.20 5.50 11.67
C PHE A 10 -2.39 4.87 12.36
N ILE A 11 -2.47 3.55 12.32
CA ILE A 11 -3.38 2.78 13.18
C ILE A 11 -2.55 2.41 14.41
N ASP A 12 -2.86 3.03 15.54
CA ASP A 12 -2.21 2.74 16.82
C ASP A 12 -3.26 2.22 17.80
N HIS A 13 -3.25 0.91 18.02
CA HIS A 13 -4.14 0.24 18.97
C HIS A 13 -3.60 0.24 20.41
N THR A 14 -2.40 0.76 20.66
CA THR A 14 -1.84 0.89 22.02
C THR A 14 -2.44 2.08 22.77
N ASP A 15 -2.94 3.08 22.05
CA ASP A 15 -3.75 4.18 22.57
C ASP A 15 -5.22 4.04 22.13
N ALA A 16 -6.08 3.62 23.06
CA ALA A 16 -7.49 3.39 22.78
C ALA A 16 -8.26 4.67 22.40
N GLU A 17 -7.88 5.84 22.94
CA GLU A 17 -8.55 7.09 22.59
C GLU A 17 -8.18 7.52 21.17
N TYR A 18 -6.90 7.41 20.82
CA TYR A 18 -6.40 7.64 19.48
C TYR A 18 -7.08 6.70 18.47
N ALA A 19 -7.10 5.39 18.74
CA ALA A 19 -7.74 4.39 17.89
C ALA A 19 -9.21 4.75 17.64
N ARG A 20 -10.00 4.99 18.70
CA ARG A 20 -11.41 5.37 18.56
C ARG A 20 -11.58 6.60 17.66
N LYS A 21 -10.77 7.64 17.88
CA LYS A 21 -10.81 8.88 17.08
C LYS A 21 -10.44 8.65 15.62
N PHE A 22 -9.49 7.76 15.34
CA PHE A 22 -9.13 7.36 13.99
C PHE A 22 -10.30 6.66 13.30
N TYR A 23 -10.94 5.70 13.97
CA TYR A 23 -12.09 4.95 13.44
C TYR A 23 -13.27 5.87 13.15
N ASP A 24 -13.60 6.78 14.08
CA ASP A 24 -14.69 7.76 13.88
C ASP A 24 -14.45 8.66 12.67
N ARG A 25 -13.21 9.13 12.48
CA ARG A 25 -12.84 9.97 11.34
C ARG A 25 -12.90 9.22 10.02
N MET A 26 -12.38 8.00 9.99
CA MET A 26 -12.43 7.16 8.80
C MET A 26 -13.87 6.76 8.47
N LYS A 27 -14.71 6.48 9.47
CA LYS A 27 -16.13 6.24 9.28
C LYS A 27 -16.82 7.44 8.63
N TYR A 28 -16.58 8.63 9.18
CA TYR A 28 -17.15 9.87 8.64
C TYR A 28 -16.76 10.09 7.16
N LEU A 29 -15.48 9.89 6.82
CA LEU A 29 -15.00 10.00 5.45
C LEU A 29 -15.63 8.93 4.54
N ALA A 30 -15.71 7.69 5.00
CA ALA A 30 -16.26 6.58 4.24
C ALA A 30 -17.78 6.75 3.97
N ASP A 31 -18.55 7.19 4.97
CA ASP A 31 -19.97 7.50 4.84
C ASP A 31 -20.19 8.63 3.80
N ALA A 32 -19.33 9.66 3.80
CA ALA A 32 -19.38 10.75 2.83
C ALA A 32 -19.00 10.28 1.41
N ALA A 33 -17.98 9.42 1.28
CA ALA A 33 -17.54 8.86 0.01
C ALA A 33 -18.61 7.94 -0.60
N ALA A 34 -19.26 7.09 0.21
CA ALA A 34 -20.34 6.22 -0.23
C ALA A 34 -21.51 7.00 -0.86
N LYS A 35 -21.94 8.10 -0.22
CA LYS A 35 -22.98 8.99 -0.77
C LYS A 35 -22.62 9.56 -2.14
N LYS A 36 -21.32 9.77 -2.39
CA LYS A 36 -20.78 10.26 -3.66
C LYS A 36 -20.40 9.14 -4.64
N LYS A 37 -20.63 7.87 -4.29
CA LYS A 37 -20.19 6.70 -5.07
C LYS A 37 -18.69 6.75 -5.37
N VAL A 38 -17.88 7.07 -4.35
CA VAL A 38 -16.42 7.04 -4.38
C VAL A 38 -15.94 5.96 -3.42
N THR A 39 -14.91 5.20 -3.80
CA THR A 39 -14.16 4.37 -2.85
C THR A 39 -12.96 5.13 -2.34
N VAL A 40 -12.82 5.21 -1.02
CA VAL A 40 -11.60 5.68 -0.37
C VAL A 40 -10.60 4.53 -0.32
N LEU A 41 -9.42 4.77 -0.90
CA LEU A 41 -8.30 3.83 -0.86
C LEU A 41 -7.30 4.31 0.19
N MET A 42 -7.18 3.55 1.27
CA MET A 42 -6.14 3.77 2.26
C MET A 42 -4.82 3.27 1.68
N GLU A 43 -3.86 4.17 1.53
CA GLU A 43 -2.50 3.77 1.18
C GLU A 43 -1.83 3.07 2.34
N THR A 44 -1.18 1.94 2.08
CA THR A 44 -0.43 1.20 3.10
C THR A 44 0.67 2.07 3.72
N GLY A 45 0.61 2.22 5.04
CA GLY A 45 1.49 3.09 5.82
C GLY A 45 2.46 2.34 6.73
N GLN A 46 2.61 2.85 7.96
CA GLN A 46 3.47 2.26 9.00
C GLN A 46 2.77 1.19 9.84
N GLU A 47 1.53 0.83 9.50
CA GLU A 47 0.85 -0.34 10.02
C GLU A 47 1.31 -1.62 9.32
N THR A 48 1.21 -2.75 10.02
CA THR A 48 1.32 -4.07 9.41
C THR A 48 0.06 -4.38 8.60
N ALA A 49 0.17 -5.33 7.66
CA ALA A 49 -0.99 -5.80 6.90
C ALA A 49 -2.09 -6.41 7.80
N GLN A 50 -1.71 -7.01 8.93
CA GLN A 50 -2.63 -7.56 9.91
C GLN A 50 -3.41 -6.45 10.63
N GLU A 51 -2.74 -5.37 11.05
CA GLU A 51 -3.41 -4.22 11.67
C GLU A 51 -4.39 -3.54 10.72
N LEU A 52 -3.99 -3.32 9.46
CA LEU A 52 -4.89 -2.77 8.44
C LEU A 52 -6.07 -3.71 8.14
N LYS A 53 -5.82 -5.03 8.08
CA LYS A 53 -6.88 -6.03 7.92
C LYS A 53 -7.89 -5.94 9.07
N MET A 54 -7.43 -5.94 10.33
CA MET A 54 -8.30 -5.85 11.50
C MET A 54 -9.16 -4.58 11.44
N PHE A 55 -8.55 -3.45 11.10
CA PHE A 55 -9.26 -2.18 10.89
C PHE A 55 -10.36 -2.29 9.82
N LEU A 56 -10.03 -2.84 8.64
CA LEU A 56 -11.00 -2.98 7.55
C LEU A 56 -12.13 -3.96 7.87
N GLU A 57 -11.82 -5.04 8.60
CA GLU A 57 -12.79 -6.03 9.09
C GLU A 57 -13.69 -5.47 10.19
N GLU A 58 -13.22 -4.54 11.02
CA GLU A 58 -14.04 -3.88 12.04
C GLU A 58 -14.92 -2.81 11.40
N MET A 59 -14.36 -2.00 10.50
CA MET A 59 -15.08 -0.94 9.80
C MET A 59 -16.23 -1.47 8.94
N LYS A 60 -16.07 -2.66 8.32
CA LYS A 60 -17.05 -3.32 7.44
C LYS A 60 -17.74 -2.38 6.46
N HIS A 61 -17.00 -1.40 5.95
CA HIS A 61 -17.58 -0.31 5.18
C HIS A 61 -17.34 -0.48 3.67
N PRO A 62 -18.38 -0.48 2.81
CA PRO A 62 -18.24 -0.81 1.39
C PRO A 62 -17.45 0.24 0.57
N ALA A 63 -17.28 1.45 1.11
CA ALA A 63 -16.49 2.50 0.49
C ALA A 63 -15.03 2.57 0.98
N LEU A 64 -14.56 1.60 1.78
CA LEU A 64 -13.16 1.49 2.18
C LEU A 64 -12.47 0.34 1.45
N ALA A 65 -11.27 0.62 0.97
CA ALA A 65 -10.40 -0.32 0.29
C ALA A 65 -8.93 0.15 0.41
N VAL A 66 -8.01 -0.52 -0.27
CA VAL A 66 -6.56 -0.31 -0.15
C VAL A 66 -5.95 0.13 -1.47
N ASN A 67 -5.10 1.16 -1.40
CA ASN A 67 -4.05 1.45 -2.37
C ASN A 67 -2.77 0.77 -1.85
N PHE A 68 -2.38 -0.35 -2.43
CA PHE A 68 -1.26 -1.11 -1.89
C PHE A 68 0.06 -0.56 -2.42
N ASP A 69 0.91 -0.06 -1.53
CA ASP A 69 2.30 0.31 -1.83
C ASP A 69 3.26 -0.72 -1.21
N PRO A 70 3.90 -1.58 -2.02
CA PRO A 70 4.81 -2.58 -1.52
C PRO A 70 6.12 -2.00 -0.96
N ALA A 71 6.59 -0.87 -1.47
CA ALA A 71 7.82 -0.25 -1.00
C ALA A 71 7.65 0.29 0.42
N ASN A 72 6.47 0.84 0.76
CA ASN A 72 6.19 1.32 2.12
C ASN A 72 6.38 0.23 3.19
N MET A 73 6.00 -1.02 2.88
CA MET A 73 6.22 -2.17 3.78
C MET A 73 7.71 -2.42 4.08
N ILE A 74 8.59 -2.10 3.12
CA ILE A 74 10.04 -2.21 3.27
C ILE A 74 10.63 -0.96 3.92
N LEU A 75 10.21 0.23 3.49
CA LEU A 75 10.69 1.52 3.99
C LEU A 75 10.46 1.67 5.49
N TYR A 76 9.29 1.24 5.96
CA TYR A 76 8.90 1.33 7.37
C TYR A 76 9.22 0.09 8.19
N ASP A 77 9.84 -0.94 7.60
CA ASP A 77 10.14 -2.21 8.25
C ASP A 77 8.88 -2.92 8.78
N LYS A 78 7.77 -2.92 8.01
CA LYS A 78 6.44 -3.39 8.44
C LYS A 78 5.95 -4.70 7.84
N GLY A 79 6.77 -5.35 7.03
CA GLY A 79 6.53 -6.73 6.63
C GLY A 79 7.12 -7.07 5.27
N ILE A 80 6.72 -8.25 4.77
CA ILE A 80 7.11 -8.75 3.45
C ILE A 80 5.98 -8.41 2.46
N PRO A 81 6.24 -7.66 1.37
CA PRO A 81 5.19 -7.18 0.47
C PRO A 81 4.29 -8.28 -0.11
N ALA A 82 4.88 -9.42 -0.48
CA ALA A 82 4.15 -10.56 -1.03
C ALA A 82 3.18 -11.20 -0.01
N GLU A 83 3.50 -11.19 1.28
CA GLU A 83 2.62 -11.71 2.34
C GLU A 83 1.54 -10.69 2.71
N ALA A 84 1.93 -9.42 2.79
CA ALA A 84 1.03 -8.31 3.06
C ALA A 84 -0.09 -8.19 2.02
N VAL A 85 0.25 -8.30 0.72
CA VAL A 85 -0.76 -8.20 -0.34
C VAL A 85 -1.72 -9.40 -0.36
N ARG A 86 -1.26 -10.60 0.02
CA ARG A 86 -2.13 -11.77 0.21
C ARG A 86 -3.09 -11.58 1.38
N THR A 87 -2.59 -11.00 2.48
CA THR A 87 -3.40 -10.70 3.67
C THR A 87 -4.52 -9.70 3.35
N LEU A 88 -4.22 -8.69 2.54
CA LEU A 88 -5.15 -7.60 2.21
C LEU A 88 -5.95 -7.84 0.92
N ALA A 89 -5.77 -8.98 0.25
CA ALA A 89 -6.31 -9.26 -1.07
C ALA A 89 -7.78 -8.86 -1.31
N PRO A 90 -8.73 -9.07 -0.36
CA PRO A 90 -10.12 -8.67 -0.57
C PRO A 90 -10.33 -7.15 -0.77
N TRP A 91 -9.43 -6.33 -0.21
CA TRP A 91 -9.54 -4.88 -0.17
C TRP A 91 -8.62 -4.15 -1.15
N VAL A 92 -7.61 -4.81 -1.74
CA VAL A 92 -6.71 -4.15 -2.70
C VAL A 92 -7.46 -3.81 -4.00
N LYS A 93 -7.53 -2.52 -4.35
CA LYS A 93 -8.19 -2.03 -5.57
C LYS A 93 -7.26 -1.27 -6.51
N HIS A 94 -6.17 -0.74 -5.98
CA HIS A 94 -5.12 -0.03 -6.69
C HIS A 94 -3.77 -0.38 -6.08
N LEU A 95 -2.70 -0.22 -6.86
CA LEU A 95 -1.36 -0.59 -6.45
C LEU A 95 -0.34 0.42 -6.96
N HIS A 96 0.59 0.81 -6.09
CA HIS A 96 1.81 1.50 -6.50
C HIS A 96 2.88 0.49 -6.90
N VAL A 97 3.55 0.77 -8.01
CA VAL A 97 4.77 0.10 -8.44
C VAL A 97 5.92 0.99 -8.01
N LYS A 98 6.44 0.67 -6.83
CA LYS A 98 7.55 1.35 -6.17
C LYS A 98 8.44 0.29 -5.55
N ASP A 99 9.73 0.58 -5.40
CA ASP A 99 10.68 -0.37 -4.86
C ASP A 99 11.59 0.29 -3.82
N ALA A 100 12.09 -0.51 -2.89
CA ALA A 100 12.87 -0.03 -1.77
C ALA A 100 13.86 -1.08 -1.27
N ILE A 101 14.90 -0.60 -0.61
CA ILE A 101 15.86 -1.40 0.16
C ILE A 101 15.59 -1.15 1.64
N ARG A 102 15.40 -2.22 2.41
CA ARG A 102 15.19 -2.18 3.85
C ARG A 102 16.40 -1.58 4.54
N THR A 103 16.14 -0.77 5.58
CA THR A 103 17.21 -0.32 6.47
C THR A 103 17.89 -1.52 7.16
N THR A 104 19.17 -1.37 7.50
CA THR A 104 19.87 -2.26 8.44
C THR A 104 20.04 -1.63 9.82
N GLN A 105 19.58 -0.38 9.99
CA GLN A 105 19.69 0.39 11.22
C GLN A 105 18.29 0.59 11.84
N PRO A 106 18.03 0.04 13.03
CA PRO A 106 16.76 0.24 13.72
C PRO A 106 16.41 1.73 13.89
N GLY A 107 15.16 2.08 13.64
CA GLY A 107 14.67 3.46 13.78
C GLY A 107 14.97 4.39 12.60
N GLN A 108 15.61 3.90 11.54
CA GLN A 108 15.77 4.64 10.27
C GLN A 108 14.88 4.05 9.18
N TRP A 109 14.47 4.87 8.22
CA TRP A 109 13.74 4.39 7.06
C TRP A 109 14.69 3.67 6.10
N GLY A 110 14.12 2.74 5.33
CA GLY A 110 14.76 2.23 4.13
C GLY A 110 14.95 3.32 3.06
N SER A 111 15.49 2.90 1.92
CA SER A 111 15.74 3.81 0.78
C SER A 111 14.90 3.39 -0.42
N GLU A 112 14.16 4.34 -1.00
CA GLU A 112 13.45 4.12 -2.25
C GLU A 112 14.43 4.08 -3.44
N VAL A 113 14.27 3.08 -4.30
CA VAL A 113 15.14 2.82 -5.45
C VAL A 113 14.31 2.55 -6.71
N PRO A 114 14.90 2.61 -7.92
CA PRO A 114 14.18 2.27 -9.15
C PRO A 114 13.59 0.84 -9.11
N TRP A 115 12.41 0.67 -9.73
CA TRP A 115 11.69 -0.62 -9.71
C TRP A 115 12.54 -1.77 -10.25
N GLY A 116 12.75 -2.82 -9.46
CA GLY A 116 13.57 -3.98 -9.81
C GLY A 116 15.02 -3.90 -9.33
N GLU A 117 15.40 -2.82 -8.65
CA GLU A 117 16.69 -2.69 -7.96
C GLU A 117 16.57 -2.83 -6.44
N GLY A 118 15.34 -2.89 -5.93
CA GLY A 118 15.08 -3.09 -4.51
C GLY A 118 14.64 -4.51 -4.19
N GLN A 119 13.89 -4.61 -3.10
CA GLN A 119 13.54 -5.87 -2.45
C GLN A 119 12.07 -6.24 -2.60
N VAL A 120 11.24 -5.41 -3.25
CA VAL A 120 9.81 -5.66 -3.39
C VAL A 120 9.55 -6.96 -4.13
N ASN A 121 10.11 -7.09 -5.34
CA ASN A 121 9.88 -8.24 -6.22
C ASN A 121 11.08 -9.19 -6.30
N SER A 122 11.89 -9.30 -5.23
CA SER A 122 13.00 -10.24 -5.19
C SER A 122 12.51 -11.66 -5.51
N ASN A 123 13.23 -12.35 -6.40
CA ASN A 123 12.88 -13.68 -6.91
C ASN A 123 11.45 -13.79 -7.49
N ASN A 124 10.94 -12.68 -8.04
CA ASN A 124 9.60 -12.57 -8.62
C ASN A 124 8.44 -12.85 -7.62
N SER A 125 8.70 -12.68 -6.32
CA SER A 125 7.76 -13.05 -5.26
C SER A 125 6.48 -12.22 -5.25
N PHE A 126 6.58 -10.90 -5.46
CA PHE A 126 5.46 -9.97 -5.35
C PHE A 126 4.53 -10.04 -6.56
N LEU A 127 5.07 -10.00 -7.78
CA LEU A 127 4.24 -10.12 -8.99
C LEU A 127 3.56 -11.50 -9.06
N LYS A 128 4.23 -12.56 -8.59
CA LYS A 128 3.59 -13.87 -8.42
C LYS A 128 2.44 -13.82 -7.41
N ALA A 129 2.63 -13.16 -6.25
CA ALA A 129 1.56 -12.99 -5.27
C ALA A 129 0.37 -12.22 -5.84
N LEU A 130 0.59 -11.15 -6.63
CA LEU A 130 -0.48 -10.42 -7.32
C LEU A 130 -1.27 -11.32 -8.28
N LYS A 131 -0.57 -12.20 -9.01
CA LYS A 131 -1.22 -13.17 -9.90
C LYS A 131 -2.03 -14.21 -9.11
N GLU A 132 -1.49 -14.71 -8.00
CA GLU A 132 -2.15 -15.70 -7.13
C GLU A 132 -3.46 -15.17 -6.53
N ILE A 133 -3.49 -13.90 -6.11
CA ILE A 133 -4.71 -13.26 -5.59
C ILE A 133 -5.67 -12.79 -6.69
N GLY A 134 -5.29 -12.98 -7.96
CA GLY A 134 -6.09 -12.57 -9.10
C GLY A 134 -6.30 -11.06 -9.20
N PHE A 135 -5.31 -10.24 -8.81
CA PHE A 135 -5.43 -8.78 -8.86
C PHE A 135 -5.68 -8.30 -10.30
N GLN A 136 -6.76 -7.55 -10.50
CA GLN A 136 -7.17 -6.96 -11.79
C GLN A 136 -7.19 -5.42 -11.76
N GLY A 137 -6.71 -4.81 -10.67
CA GLY A 137 -6.70 -3.36 -10.53
C GLY A 137 -5.58 -2.70 -11.33
N THR A 138 -5.57 -1.37 -11.33
CA THR A 138 -4.52 -0.59 -11.97
C THR A 138 -3.24 -0.61 -11.14
N MET A 139 -2.11 -0.80 -11.82
CA MET A 139 -0.77 -0.59 -11.27
C MET A 139 -0.27 0.78 -11.74
N CYS A 140 0.00 1.68 -10.79
CA CYS A 140 0.53 3.01 -11.04
C CYS A 140 2.00 3.07 -10.62
N ILE A 141 2.90 3.48 -11.51
CA ILE A 141 4.31 3.64 -11.14
C ILE A 141 4.45 4.93 -10.33
N GLU A 142 5.00 4.80 -9.13
CA GLU A 142 5.33 5.92 -8.26
C GLU A 142 6.85 5.99 -8.09
N ARG A 143 7.39 7.20 -8.20
CA ARG A 143 8.80 7.48 -7.97
C ARG A 143 8.94 8.86 -7.34
N GLU A 144 9.34 8.89 -6.07
CA GLU A 144 9.39 10.11 -5.26
C GLU A 144 10.82 10.52 -4.88
N ALA A 145 11.76 9.58 -4.86
CA ALA A 145 13.17 9.89 -4.59
C ALA A 145 14.04 9.94 -5.86
N GLY A 146 15.28 10.42 -5.71
CA GLY A 146 16.28 10.46 -6.77
C GLY A 146 16.14 11.61 -7.77
N GLU A 147 17.21 11.86 -8.52
CA GLU A 147 17.32 12.98 -9.47
C GLU A 147 16.78 12.66 -10.88
N LYS A 148 16.55 11.37 -11.17
CA LYS A 148 16.26 10.85 -12.52
C LYS A 148 14.87 10.21 -12.63
N ARG A 149 13.89 10.79 -11.93
CA ARG A 149 12.56 10.16 -11.75
C ARG A 149 11.87 9.75 -13.05
N LEU A 150 11.94 10.57 -14.10
CA LEU A 150 11.32 10.25 -15.40
C LEU A 150 11.99 9.04 -16.08
N GLU A 151 13.32 8.93 -15.98
CA GLU A 151 14.09 7.81 -16.50
C GLU A 151 13.77 6.53 -15.72
N ASP A 152 13.68 6.64 -14.39
CA ASP A 152 13.32 5.53 -13.49
C ASP A 152 11.89 5.02 -13.79
N ILE A 153 10.94 5.91 -14.06
CA ILE A 153 9.57 5.55 -14.47
C ILE A 153 9.60 4.81 -15.82
N ALA A 154 10.33 5.31 -16.81
CA ALA A 154 10.44 4.65 -18.11
C ALA A 154 11.09 3.25 -17.98
N LEU A 155 12.09 3.12 -17.10
CA LEU A 155 12.73 1.85 -16.78
C LEU A 155 11.76 0.87 -16.13
N ALA A 156 10.95 1.33 -15.16
CA ALA A 156 9.92 0.53 -14.51
C ALA A 156 8.89 0.00 -15.53
N VAL A 157 8.41 0.84 -16.46
CA VAL A 157 7.53 0.41 -17.56
C VAL A 157 8.18 -0.70 -18.39
N SER A 158 9.45 -0.53 -18.78
CA SER A 158 10.19 -1.51 -19.57
C SER A 158 10.34 -2.85 -18.86
N ARG A 159 10.65 -2.83 -17.54
CA ARG A 159 10.79 -4.03 -16.71
C ARG A 159 9.45 -4.76 -16.53
N LEU A 160 8.38 -4.04 -16.23
CA LEU A 160 7.04 -4.63 -16.04
C LEU A 160 6.48 -5.27 -17.31
N ARG A 161 6.74 -4.71 -18.49
CA ARG A 161 6.28 -5.30 -19.77
C ARG A 161 6.94 -6.64 -20.11
N LYS A 162 8.05 -6.97 -19.47
CA LYS A 162 8.81 -8.22 -19.67
C LYS A 162 8.51 -9.28 -18.60
N ALA A 163 7.79 -8.91 -17.54
CA ALA A 163 7.56 -9.73 -16.36
C ALA A 163 6.40 -10.71 -16.52
#